data_AF-A0A729J353-F1
#
_entry.id   AF-A0A729J353-F1
#
_cell.length_a   1.000
_cell.length_b   1.000
_cell.length_c   1.000
_cell.angle_alpha   90.00
_cell.angle_beta   90.00
_cell.angle_gamma   90.00
#
_symmetry.space_group_name_H-M   'P 1'
#
loop_
_entity.id
_entity.type
_entity.pdbx_description
1 polymer ?
#
loop_
_entity_poly.entity_id
_entity_poly.type
_entity_poly.pdbx_seq_one_letter_code
_entity_poly.pdbx_strand_id
1 'polypeptide(L)'
;LNSRDGIIIHGYVENLNSLLFNMDLAVFPIFDGSGLQNKVLEAFALNIPVITTNIVLDSMPRLKQYAMAANNKEGFRYYIESFDACKDFTEHENGSAVQVLREHYNWDLINTIIGSK
;
A
#
# COMPACT_ATOMS: atom_id res chain seq x y z
N LEU A 1 -14.72 -20.10 6.85
CA LEU A 1 -14.18 -18.95 6.09
C LEU A 1 -13.66 -19.38 4.71
N ASN A 2 -12.96 -20.52 4.58
CA ASN A 2 -12.53 -21.12 3.30
C ASN A 2 -13.67 -21.66 2.39
N SER A 3 -14.91 -21.21 2.56
CA SER A 3 -16.10 -21.81 1.94
C SER A 3 -16.99 -20.79 1.23
N ARG A 4 -16.43 -19.63 0.87
CA ARG A 4 -17.12 -18.58 0.11
C ARG A 4 -16.39 -18.39 -1.21
N ASP A 5 -17.13 -18.44 -2.30
CA ASP A 5 -16.60 -18.22 -3.64
C ASP A 5 -15.89 -16.85 -3.71
N GLY A 6 -14.71 -16.83 -4.35
CA GLY A 6 -13.91 -15.61 -4.54
C GLY A 6 -13.03 -15.20 -3.35
N ILE A 7 -12.95 -15.98 -2.26
CA ILE A 7 -12.05 -15.70 -1.12
C ILE A 7 -10.98 -16.80 -1.00
N ILE A 8 -9.72 -16.41 -1.13
CA ILE A 8 -8.55 -17.29 -0.93
C ILE A 8 -7.82 -16.86 0.35
N ILE A 9 -7.68 -17.77 1.31
CA ILE A 9 -6.89 -17.55 2.53
C ILE A 9 -5.53 -18.22 2.36
N HIS A 10 -4.49 -17.43 2.10
CA HIS A 10 -3.14 -17.93 1.83
C HIS A 10 -2.41 -18.49 3.06
N GLY A 11 -2.88 -18.19 4.28
CA GLY A 11 -2.16 -18.53 5.50
C GLY A 11 -0.87 -17.71 5.63
N TYR A 12 0.22 -18.34 6.10
CA TYR A 12 1.53 -17.70 6.14
C TYR A 12 2.14 -17.64 4.73
N VAL A 13 2.69 -16.49 4.38
CA VAL A 13 3.28 -16.23 3.06
C VAL A 13 4.75 -15.88 3.27
N GLU A 14 5.65 -16.75 2.81
CA GLU A 14 7.10 -16.55 2.93
C GLU A 14 7.59 -15.35 2.11
N ASN A 15 7.04 -15.16 0.91
CA ASN A 15 7.39 -14.07 0.02
C ASN A 15 6.14 -13.26 -0.35
N LEU A 16 5.92 -12.18 0.39
CA LEU A 16 4.77 -11.31 0.17
C LEU A 16 4.83 -10.60 -1.19
N ASN A 17 6.03 -10.26 -1.69
CA ASN A 17 6.19 -9.62 -2.99
C ASN A 17 5.69 -10.51 -4.13
N SER A 18 5.99 -11.81 -4.09
CA SER A 18 5.51 -12.77 -5.08
C SER A 18 3.98 -12.90 -5.08
N LEU A 19 3.35 -12.77 -3.91
CA LEU A 19 1.90 -12.78 -3.81
C LEU A 19 1.30 -11.48 -4.36
N LEU A 20 1.85 -10.34 -3.93
CA LEU A 20 1.36 -9.02 -4.33
C LEU A 20 1.54 -8.74 -5.82
N PHE A 21 2.62 -9.23 -6.44
CA PHE A 21 2.93 -8.97 -7.85
C PHE A 21 1.78 -9.31 -8.84
N ASN A 22 0.93 -10.27 -8.48
CA ASN A 22 -0.20 -10.68 -9.32
C ASN A 22 -1.54 -10.03 -8.94
N MET A 23 -1.53 -9.05 -8.03
CA MET A 23 -2.72 -8.38 -7.53
C MET A 23 -2.99 -7.09 -8.28
N ASP A 24 -4.26 -6.84 -8.62
CA ASP A 24 -4.67 -5.59 -9.26
C ASP A 24 -4.83 -4.42 -8.26
N LEU A 25 -5.12 -4.72 -6.98
CA LEU A 25 -5.48 -3.75 -5.95
C LEU A 25 -5.09 -4.29 -4.56
N ALA A 26 -4.42 -3.48 -3.76
CA ALA A 26 -4.06 -3.80 -2.38
C ALA A 26 -4.93 -3.02 -1.38
N VAL A 27 -5.59 -3.72 -0.48
CA VAL A 27 -6.52 -3.13 0.50
C VAL A 27 -6.03 -3.41 1.92
N PHE A 28 -5.79 -2.35 2.69
CA PHE A 28 -5.29 -2.41 4.07
C PHE A 28 -6.25 -1.70 5.04
N PRO A 29 -7.30 -2.38 5.54
CA PRO A 29 -8.30 -1.79 6.44
C PRO A 29 -7.81 -1.74 7.90
N ILE A 30 -6.74 -0.98 8.15
CA ILE A 30 -6.05 -0.90 9.45
C ILE A 30 -6.58 0.31 10.23
N PHE A 31 -7.30 0.08 11.33
CA PHE A 31 -7.90 1.16 12.14
C PHE A 31 -7.15 1.45 13.45
N ASP A 32 -6.11 0.67 13.75
CA ASP A 32 -5.27 0.82 14.93
C ASP A 32 -3.83 0.40 14.58
N GLY A 33 -2.85 0.95 15.29
CA GLY A 33 -1.41 0.77 15.01
C GLY A 33 -0.88 1.73 13.94
N SER A 34 -0.47 2.93 14.35
CA SER A 34 0.02 4.03 13.49
C SER A 34 1.49 3.92 13.06
N GLY A 35 2.14 2.79 13.30
CA GLY A 35 3.52 2.57 12.86
C GLY A 35 3.65 2.55 11.35
N LEU A 36 4.88 2.72 10.85
CA LEU A 36 5.18 2.58 9.44
C LEU A 36 4.86 1.14 8.98
N GLN A 37 3.93 1.02 8.03
CA GLN A 37 3.44 -0.28 7.57
C GLN A 37 4.26 -0.77 6.37
N ASN A 38 5.22 -1.67 6.61
CA ASN A 38 6.09 -2.20 5.53
C ASN A 38 5.29 -2.79 4.37
N LYS A 39 4.20 -3.52 4.65
CA LYS A 39 3.35 -4.15 3.61
C LYS A 39 2.72 -3.13 2.66
N VAL A 40 2.48 -1.91 3.15
CA VAL A 40 1.93 -0.81 2.34
C VAL A 40 3.03 -0.21 1.46
N LEU A 41 4.25 -0.05 2.00
CA LEU A 41 5.42 0.37 1.22
C LEU A 41 5.77 -0.64 0.13
N GLU A 42 5.67 -1.95 0.42
CA GLU A 42 5.87 -3.04 -0.53
C GLU A 42 4.85 -2.99 -1.68
N ALA A 43 3.57 -2.75 -1.39
CA ALA A 43 2.54 -2.57 -2.41
C ALA A 43 2.84 -1.37 -3.33
N PHE A 44 3.23 -0.22 -2.76
CA PHE A 44 3.67 0.94 -3.54
C PHE A 44 4.93 0.64 -4.37
N ALA A 45 5.89 -0.11 -3.84
CA ALA A 45 7.11 -0.48 -4.54
C ALA A 45 6.84 -1.35 -5.78
N LEU A 46 5.76 -2.15 -5.73
CA LEU A 46 5.28 -2.99 -6.81
C LEU A 46 4.32 -2.27 -7.77
N ASN A 47 4.12 -0.96 -7.63
CA ASN A 47 3.15 -0.15 -8.40
C ASN A 47 1.72 -0.69 -8.30
N ILE A 48 1.34 -1.27 -7.16
CA ILE A 48 -0.02 -1.75 -6.94
C ILE A 48 -0.84 -0.61 -6.33
N PRO A 49 -2.01 -0.26 -6.88
CA PRO A 49 -2.95 0.67 -6.28
C PRO A 49 -3.28 0.30 -4.83
N VAL A 50 -3.26 1.30 -3.93
CA VAL A 50 -3.44 1.10 -2.49
C VAL A 50 -4.72 1.78 -2.00
N ILE A 51 -5.58 1.03 -1.31
CA ILE A 51 -6.66 1.56 -0.45
C ILE A 51 -6.29 1.31 1.00
N THR A 52 -6.23 2.36 1.82
CA THR A 52 -5.91 2.24 3.24
C THR A 52 -6.54 3.37 4.05
N THR A 53 -6.32 3.40 5.35
CA THR A 53 -6.88 4.39 6.28
C THR A 53 -5.95 5.60 6.45
N ASN A 54 -6.50 6.72 6.92
CA ASN A 54 -5.70 7.90 7.25
C ASN A 54 -4.65 7.61 8.34
N ILE A 55 -4.96 6.78 9.34
CA ILE A 55 -4.02 6.43 10.40
C ILE A 55 -2.73 5.79 9.85
N VAL A 56 -2.83 4.99 8.80
CA VAL A 56 -1.65 4.45 8.09
C VAL A 56 -0.95 5.54 7.30
N LEU A 57 -1.68 6.35 6.54
CA LEU A 57 -1.10 7.38 5.67
C LEU A 57 -0.41 8.50 6.45
N ASP A 58 -0.85 8.78 7.67
CA ASP A 58 -0.23 9.79 8.54
C ASP A 58 1.19 9.35 8.98
N SER A 59 1.51 8.05 8.94
CA SER A 59 2.88 7.54 9.12
C SER A 59 3.78 7.67 7.87
N MET A 60 3.18 7.97 6.71
CA MET A 60 3.85 8.08 5.41
C MET A 60 3.32 9.27 4.58
N PRO A 61 3.44 10.50 5.10
CA PRO A 61 2.75 11.68 4.54
C PRO A 61 3.10 11.97 3.09
N ARG A 62 4.32 11.63 2.64
CA ARG A 62 4.76 11.81 1.24
C ARG A 62 4.08 10.86 0.26
N LEU A 63 3.57 9.73 0.75
CA LEU A 63 2.87 8.73 -0.03
C LEU A 63 1.35 8.92 -0.03
N LYS A 64 0.83 9.80 0.83
CA LYS A 64 -0.62 10.02 1.03
C LYS A 64 -1.37 10.35 -0.26
N GLN A 65 -0.76 11.11 -1.16
CA GLN A 65 -1.39 11.48 -2.42
C GLN A 65 -1.53 10.32 -3.41
N TYR A 66 -0.77 9.23 -3.24
CA TYR A 66 -0.77 8.07 -4.15
C TYR A 66 -1.69 6.93 -3.70
N ALA A 67 -2.46 7.13 -2.62
CA ALA A 67 -3.39 6.14 -2.10
C ALA A 67 -4.81 6.67 -2.02
N MET A 68 -5.76 5.74 -2.10
CA MET A 68 -7.16 5.97 -1.81
C MET A 68 -7.41 5.85 -0.30
N ALA A 69 -7.80 6.96 0.34
CA ALA A 69 -7.99 7.03 1.78
C ALA A 69 -9.43 6.70 2.20
N ALA A 70 -9.64 5.52 2.79
CA ALA A 70 -10.93 5.06 3.30
C ALA A 70 -10.88 4.84 4.81
N ASN A 71 -11.82 5.41 5.57
CA ASN A 71 -11.85 5.34 7.05
C ASN A 71 -13.08 4.64 7.61
N ASN A 72 -13.85 3.98 6.74
CA ASN A 72 -15.00 3.17 7.13
C ASN A 72 -15.35 2.22 5.98
N LYS A 73 -16.23 1.26 6.27
CA LYS A 73 -16.71 0.25 5.32
C LYS A 73 -17.20 0.84 4.00
N GLU A 74 -17.98 1.92 4.06
CA GLU A 74 -18.58 2.54 2.88
C GLU A 74 -17.52 3.18 1.97
N GLY A 75 -16.52 3.84 2.56
CA GLY A 75 -15.37 4.38 1.82
C GLY A 75 -14.55 3.29 1.14
N PHE A 76 -14.28 2.17 1.82
CA PHE A 76 -13.58 1.04 1.20
C PHE A 76 -14.38 0.48 0.02
N ARG A 77 -15.69 0.28 0.19
CA ARG A 77 -16.56 -0.22 -0.89
C ARG A 77 -16.52 0.73 -2.10
N TYR A 78 -16.69 2.03 -1.87
CA TYR A 78 -16.68 3.05 -2.92
C TYR A 78 -15.41 2.99 -3.78
N TYR A 79 -14.23 2.94 -3.16
CA TYR A 79 -12.98 2.90 -3.91
C TYR A 79 -12.75 1.57 -4.63
N ILE A 80 -13.15 0.44 -4.06
CA ILE A 80 -13.07 -0.87 -4.72
C ILE A 80 -13.96 -0.90 -5.97
N GLU A 81 -15.21 -0.44 -5.85
CA GLU A 81 -16.16 -0.37 -6.98
C GLU A 81 -15.68 0.62 -8.06
N SER A 82 -15.10 1.75 -7.65
CA SER A 82 -14.55 2.74 -8.59
C SER A 82 -13.33 2.22 -9.32
N PHE A 83 -12.48 1.42 -8.64
CA PHE A 83 -11.33 0.78 -9.25
C PHE A 83 -11.72 -0.19 -10.36
N ASP A 84 -12.71 -1.05 -10.12
CA ASP A 84 -13.21 -2.02 -11.10
C ASP A 84 -13.75 -1.34 -12.37
N ALA A 85 -14.36 -0.15 -12.21
CA ALA A 85 -14.94 0.59 -13.32
C ALA A 85 -13.91 1.31 -14.22
N CYS A 86 -12.78 1.77 -13.68
CA CYS A 86 -11.89 2.70 -14.39
C CYS A 86 -10.42 2.23 -14.51
N LYS A 87 -9.96 1.30 -13.65
CA LYS A 87 -8.59 0.73 -13.58
C LYS A 87 -7.40 1.70 -13.63
N ASP A 88 -7.62 3.01 -13.56
CA ASP A 88 -6.58 4.03 -13.75
C ASP A 88 -6.36 4.84 -12.47
N PHE A 89 -5.47 4.34 -11.61
CA PHE A 89 -5.12 4.95 -10.32
C PHE A 89 -3.61 5.05 -10.10
N THR A 90 -2.80 4.65 -11.08
CA THR A 90 -1.35 4.55 -10.95
C THR A 90 -0.61 5.81 -11.43
N GLU A 91 -1.24 6.63 -12.28
CA GLU A 91 -0.63 7.82 -12.83
C GLU A 91 -1.03 9.08 -12.04
N HIS A 92 -0.05 9.71 -11.41
CA HIS A 92 -0.19 11.02 -10.79
C HIS A 92 0.64 12.04 -11.55
N GLU A 93 0.06 13.23 -11.79
CA GLU A 93 0.76 14.36 -12.43
C GLU A 93 2.04 14.77 -11.69
N ASN A 94 2.12 14.47 -10.38
CA ASN A 94 3.21 14.83 -9.49
C ASN A 94 4.31 13.75 -9.35
N GLY A 95 4.35 12.76 -10.24
CA GLY A 95 5.36 11.68 -10.24
C GLY A 95 4.80 10.35 -9.77
N SER A 96 5.66 9.48 -9.22
CA SER A 96 5.26 8.13 -8.80
C SER A 96 5.59 7.83 -7.33
N ALA A 97 4.76 6.99 -6.70
CA ALA A 97 5.02 6.47 -5.36
C ALA A 97 6.40 5.77 -5.27
N VAL A 98 6.80 5.07 -6.34
CA VAL A 98 8.11 4.40 -6.43
C VAL A 98 9.27 5.38 -6.33
N GLN A 99 9.18 6.56 -6.95
CA GLN A 99 10.21 7.58 -6.82
C GLN A 99 10.32 8.09 -5.38
N VAL A 100 9.17 8.40 -4.76
CA VAL A 100 9.12 8.84 -3.36
C VAL A 100 9.75 7.81 -2.42
N LEU A 101 9.50 6.52 -2.65
CA LEU A 101 10.12 5.43 -1.88
C LEU A 101 11.65 5.43 -2.00
N ARG A 102 12.19 5.55 -3.21
CA ARG A 102 13.64 5.57 -3.46
C ARG A 102 14.33 6.73 -2.75
N GLU A 103 13.70 7.90 -2.73
CA GLU A 103 14.30 9.12 -2.19
C GLU A 103 14.18 9.24 -0.66
N HIS A 104 13.12 8.68 -0.07
CA HIS A 104 12.77 8.96 1.33
C HIS A 104 12.64 7.74 2.24
N TYR A 105 12.56 6.53 1.67
CA TYR A 105 12.33 5.29 2.41
C TYR A 105 13.41 4.23 2.13
N ASN A 106 14.58 4.63 1.63
CA ASN A 106 15.72 3.73 1.38
C ASN A 106 16.53 3.46 2.67
N TRP A 107 16.70 2.18 3.01
CA TRP A 107 17.57 1.72 4.11
C TRP A 107 19.04 2.11 3.97
N ASP A 108 19.54 2.27 2.74
CA ASP A 108 20.93 2.68 2.50
C ASP A 108 21.23 4.08 3.06
N LEU A 109 20.23 4.97 3.09
CA LEU A 109 20.38 6.30 3.71
C LEU A 109 20.64 6.18 5.22
N ILE A 110 19.92 5.27 5.89
CA ILE A 110 20.09 5.00 7.32
C ILE A 110 21.46 4.36 7.57
N ASN A 111 21.85 3.38 6.75
CA ASN A 111 23.16 2.72 6.87
C ASN A 111 24.33 3.70 6.64
N THR A 112 24.16 4.69 5.75
CA THR A 112 25.16 5.74 5.54
C THR A 112 25.37 6.59 6.80
N ILE A 113 24.30 6.93 7.52
CA ILE A 113 24.37 7.68 8.78
C ILE A 113 25.04 6.83 9.88
N ILE A 114 24.70 5.55 9.98
CA ILE A 114 25.26 4.63 10.98
C ILE A 114 26.75 4.37 10.71
N GLY A 115 27.15 4.16 9.45
CA GLY A 115 28.53 3.94 9.05
C GLY A 115 29.41 5.20 9.07
N SER A 116 28.83 6.36 9.34
CA SER A 116 29.56 7.63 9.56
C SER A 116 29.98 7.84 11.03
N LYS A 117 29.74 6.86 11.91
CA LYS A 117 30.21 6.84 13.30
C LYS A 117 31.49 6.01 13.46
#